data_AF-A0A7G2M8A9-F1
#
_entry.id   AF-A0A7G2M8A9-F1
#
_cell.length_a   1.000
_cell.length_b   1.000
_cell.length_c   1.000
_cell.angle_alpha   90.00
_cell.angle_beta   90.00
_cell.angle_gamma   90.00
#
_symmetry.space_group_name_H-M   'P 1'
#
loop_
_entity.id
_entity.type
_entity.pdbx_description
1 polymer ?
#
loop_
_entity_poly.entity_id
_entity_poly.type
_entity_poly.pdbx_seq_one_letter_code
_entity_poly.pdbx_strand_id
1 'polypeptide(L)'
;MKRLLVFRFSAMGDVAMTIPVLHALAKQYPELEITVVSRAAFYPLFEKLPATVSFIAADLQGKHKGIKGLFRLFRELHKQKFDAVADLHDVLRTKFLRWCFRLTGTKTARIDKGRKEKQKLTRPENKVFRPLKTSFIRYQEVFQKLGFQFPLHFSSIFEQAKADTGQIISVTGEKGNDTWIGIAPFAKHKGKIYPLPLMEQVIDGLSQQPDTKIFLFGGGKEETATLAAWEKKFPHTLALPGKLRMNGELVLMSQLDTMVSMDSANMHMASLTGTPVISIWGATHPYCGFSGWNQSSENTVQTDLSCRPCSVFGNKPCLRQDYACLYEIKPEEILQQIKTVLKRRKS
;
A
#
# COMPACT_ATOMS: atom_id res chain seq x y z
N MET A 1 10.01 -26.46 11.28
CA MET A 1 8.73 -25.77 11.02
C MET A 1 8.52 -25.82 9.52
N LYS A 2 7.47 -26.49 9.04
CA LYS A 2 7.16 -26.69 7.62
C LYS A 2 5.96 -25.87 7.14
N ARG A 3 4.98 -25.60 8.03
CA ARG A 3 3.73 -24.91 7.66
C ARG A 3 3.47 -23.70 8.56
N LEU A 4 3.40 -22.52 7.96
CA LEU A 4 3.25 -21.23 8.63
C LEU A 4 1.93 -20.55 8.24
N LEU A 5 1.12 -20.19 9.23
CA LEU A 5 -0.11 -19.43 9.04
C LEU A 5 0.13 -17.94 9.29
N VAL A 6 -0.31 -17.07 8.37
CA VAL A 6 -0.09 -15.61 8.46
C VAL A 6 -1.42 -14.87 8.44
N PHE A 7 -1.65 -13.98 9.40
CA PHE A 7 -2.87 -13.15 9.47
C PHE A 7 -2.61 -11.68 9.14
N ARG A 8 -3.26 -11.14 8.09
CA ARG A 8 -3.35 -9.70 7.80
C ARG A 8 -4.65 -9.37 7.06
N PHE A 9 -5.66 -8.82 7.74
CA PHE A 9 -7.01 -8.64 7.15
C PHE A 9 -7.31 -7.25 6.58
N SER A 10 -6.55 -6.22 6.94
CA SER A 10 -6.75 -4.81 6.54
C SER A 10 -5.63 -3.91 7.07
N ALA A 11 -5.44 -2.69 6.59
CA ALA A 11 -6.05 -2.10 5.39
C ALA A 11 -5.29 -2.56 4.12
N MET A 12 -5.80 -2.23 2.93
CA MET A 12 -5.21 -2.65 1.64
C MET A 12 -3.72 -2.28 1.54
N GLY A 13 -3.35 -1.02 1.85
CA GLY A 13 -1.96 -0.58 1.84
C GLY A 13 -1.07 -1.40 2.78
N ASP A 14 -1.56 -1.69 3.99
CA ASP A 14 -0.80 -2.53 4.91
C ASP A 14 -0.69 -4.00 4.46
N VAL A 15 -1.70 -4.52 3.75
CA VAL A 15 -1.65 -5.87 3.18
C VAL A 15 -0.62 -5.89 2.05
N ALA A 16 -0.61 -4.88 1.17
CA ALA A 16 0.42 -4.70 0.16
C ALA A 16 1.83 -4.61 0.79
N MET A 17 2.00 -3.94 1.94
CA MET A 17 3.29 -3.91 2.64
C MET A 17 3.76 -5.28 3.16
N THR A 18 2.90 -6.31 3.21
CA THR A 18 3.35 -7.67 3.58
C THR A 18 4.03 -8.40 2.41
N ILE A 19 3.77 -7.99 1.16
CA ILE A 19 4.23 -8.70 -0.04
C ILE A 19 5.76 -8.80 -0.13
N PRO A 20 6.55 -7.73 0.04
CA PRO A 20 8.01 -7.84 -0.03
C PRO A 20 8.60 -8.76 1.05
N VAL A 21 7.98 -8.75 2.25
CA VAL A 21 8.43 -9.54 3.40
C VAL A 21 8.11 -11.02 3.19
N LEU A 22 6.91 -11.33 2.70
CA LEU A 22 6.49 -12.69 2.40
C LEU A 22 7.28 -13.27 1.21
N HIS A 23 7.52 -12.46 0.18
CA HIS A 23 8.37 -12.85 -0.95
C HIS A 23 9.78 -13.22 -0.48
N ALA A 24 10.42 -12.33 0.29
CA ALA A 24 11.77 -12.56 0.79
C ALA A 24 11.85 -13.80 1.70
N LEU A 25 10.85 -14.00 2.57
CA LEU A 25 10.75 -15.19 3.41
C LEU A 25 10.62 -16.47 2.57
N ALA A 26 9.71 -16.48 1.59
CA ALA A 26 9.48 -17.63 0.72
C ALA A 26 10.70 -17.97 -0.14
N LYS A 27 11.44 -16.96 -0.63
CA LYS A 27 12.68 -17.15 -1.39
C LYS A 27 13.80 -17.73 -0.51
N GLN A 28 13.90 -17.30 0.75
CA GLN A 28 14.91 -17.82 1.68
C GLN A 28 14.59 -19.24 2.16
N TYR A 29 13.31 -19.60 2.27
CA TYR A 29 12.84 -20.88 2.78
C TYR A 29 11.92 -21.57 1.76
N PRO A 30 12.46 -22.17 0.68
CA PRO A 30 11.68 -22.78 -0.39
C PRO A 30 10.88 -24.03 0.04
N GLU A 31 11.19 -24.62 1.20
CA GLU A 31 10.41 -25.74 1.76
C GLU A 31 9.32 -25.29 2.75
N LEU A 32 9.25 -24.00 3.09
CA LEU A 32 8.28 -23.47 4.02
C LEU A 32 6.97 -23.16 3.29
N GLU A 33 5.91 -23.91 3.60
CA GLU A 33 4.55 -23.60 3.15
C GLU A 33 4.01 -22.43 3.97
N ILE A 34 3.70 -21.31 3.31
CA ILE A 34 3.16 -20.12 3.93
C ILE A 34 1.71 -19.98 3.49
N THR A 35 0.77 -19.99 4.43
CA THR A 35 -0.64 -19.74 4.14
C THR A 35 -1.03 -18.38 4.69
N VAL A 36 -1.34 -17.44 3.81
CA VAL A 36 -1.83 -16.11 4.18
C VAL A 36 -3.35 -16.10 4.22
N VAL A 37 -3.91 -15.63 5.33
CA VAL A 37 -5.36 -15.44 5.46
C VAL A 37 -5.69 -13.96 5.42
N SER A 38 -6.47 -13.57 4.42
CA SER A 38 -6.93 -12.19 4.23
C SER A 38 -8.31 -12.11 3.60
N ARG A 39 -8.80 -10.90 3.29
CA ARG A 39 -10.07 -10.71 2.58
C ARG A 39 -9.90 -11.06 1.11
N ALA A 40 -10.89 -11.71 0.50
CA ALA A 40 -10.85 -12.16 -0.90
C ALA A 40 -10.41 -11.07 -1.89
N ALA A 41 -10.85 -9.82 -1.67
CA ALA A 41 -10.50 -8.68 -2.51
C ALA A 41 -8.99 -8.37 -2.59
N PHE A 42 -8.17 -8.91 -1.69
CA PHE A 42 -6.72 -8.69 -1.67
C PHE A 42 -5.92 -9.84 -2.30
N TYR A 43 -6.57 -10.92 -2.72
CA TYR A 43 -5.92 -12.05 -3.42
C TYR A 43 -5.00 -11.63 -4.58
N PRO A 44 -5.40 -10.68 -5.45
CA PRO A 44 -4.52 -10.10 -6.49
C PRO A 44 -3.09 -9.78 -6.08
N LEU A 45 -2.87 -9.30 -4.85
CA LEU A 45 -1.54 -8.92 -4.36
C LEU A 45 -0.61 -10.14 -4.13
N PHE A 46 -1.17 -11.33 -3.96
CA PHE A 46 -0.46 -12.55 -3.62
C PHE A 46 -0.25 -13.47 -4.83
N GLU A 47 -0.92 -13.21 -5.95
CA GLU A 47 -0.95 -14.12 -7.12
C GLU A 47 0.43 -14.38 -7.73
N LYS A 48 1.33 -13.39 -7.67
CA LYS A 48 2.69 -13.48 -8.23
C LYS A 48 3.77 -13.81 -7.19
N LEU A 49 3.39 -14.19 -5.98
CA LEU A 49 4.35 -14.67 -4.98
C LEU A 49 4.83 -16.11 -5.31
N PRO A 50 5.95 -16.56 -4.73
CA PRO A 50 6.42 -17.94 -4.93
C PRO A 50 5.35 -18.97 -4.59
N ALA A 51 5.36 -20.11 -5.29
CA ALA A 51 4.33 -21.15 -5.20
C ALA A 51 4.12 -21.73 -3.78
N THR A 52 5.09 -21.56 -2.89
CA THR A 52 5.01 -21.93 -1.48
C THR A 52 4.10 -21.01 -0.66
N VAL A 53 3.72 -19.85 -1.21
CA VAL A 53 2.79 -18.91 -0.60
C VAL A 53 1.37 -19.16 -1.13
N SER A 54 0.52 -19.72 -0.29
CA SER A 54 -0.91 -19.94 -0.55
C SER A 54 -1.78 -18.86 0.10
N PHE A 55 -2.98 -18.66 -0.43
CA PHE A 55 -3.93 -17.67 0.07
C PHE A 55 -5.27 -18.31 0.45
N ILE A 56 -5.81 -17.94 1.62
CA ILE A 56 -7.15 -18.32 2.07
C ILE A 56 -7.98 -17.06 2.31
N ALA A 57 -9.12 -16.98 1.62
CA ALA A 57 -10.08 -15.90 1.78
C ALA A 57 -10.92 -16.07 3.07
N ALA A 58 -10.77 -15.12 3.99
CA ALA A 58 -11.65 -14.94 5.13
C ALA A 58 -12.82 -14.02 4.79
N ASP A 59 -14.03 -14.57 4.77
CA ASP A 59 -15.27 -13.82 4.66
C ASP A 59 -15.73 -13.28 6.03
N LEU A 60 -15.12 -12.16 6.44
CA LEU A 60 -15.37 -11.52 7.75
C LEU A 60 -16.73 -10.79 7.84
N GLN A 61 -17.49 -10.73 6.74
CA GLN A 61 -18.81 -10.08 6.67
C GLN A 61 -19.96 -11.09 6.50
N GLY A 62 -19.68 -12.28 5.98
CA GLY A 62 -20.60 -13.42 5.93
C GLY A 62 -20.14 -14.58 6.83
N LYS A 63 -19.65 -15.67 6.25
CA LYS A 63 -19.46 -16.97 6.93
C LYS A 63 -18.56 -16.94 8.17
N HIS A 64 -17.62 -15.99 8.24
CA HIS A 64 -16.69 -15.82 9.37
C HIS A 64 -17.01 -14.58 10.23
N LYS A 65 -18.24 -14.05 10.16
CA LYS A 65 -18.67 -12.90 10.97
C LYS A 65 -18.84 -13.28 12.45
N GLY A 66 -18.42 -12.38 13.33
CA GLY A 66 -18.57 -12.52 14.79
C GLY A 66 -17.75 -13.66 15.39
N ILE A 67 -17.94 -13.93 16.68
CA ILE A 67 -17.15 -14.93 17.41
C ILE A 67 -17.39 -16.35 16.86
N LYS A 68 -18.65 -16.73 16.63
CA LYS A 68 -19.01 -18.04 16.04
C LYS A 68 -18.37 -18.23 14.66
N GLY A 69 -18.41 -17.20 13.80
CA GLY A 69 -17.79 -17.24 12.49
C GLY A 69 -16.25 -17.27 12.53
N LEU A 70 -15.62 -16.56 13.47
CA LEU A 70 -14.18 -16.66 13.68
C LEU A 70 -13.77 -18.04 14.22
N PHE A 71 -14.57 -18.64 15.10
CA PHE A 71 -14.32 -20.00 15.57
C PHE A 71 -14.48 -21.03 14.44
N ARG A 72 -15.44 -20.81 13.53
CA ARG A 72 -15.57 -21.59 12.29
C ARG A 72 -14.30 -21.49 11.44
N LEU A 73 -13.82 -20.27 11.18
CA LEU A 73 -12.55 -20.03 10.47
C LEU A 73 -11.37 -20.73 11.16
N PHE A 74 -11.29 -20.65 12.48
CA PHE A 74 -10.27 -21.38 13.25
C PHE A 74 -10.36 -22.89 13.00
N ARG A 75 -11.56 -23.50 13.08
CA ARG A 75 -11.73 -24.94 12.81
C ARG A 75 -11.35 -25.33 11.39
N GLU A 76 -11.66 -24.50 10.39
CA GLU A 76 -11.26 -24.71 9.00
C GLU A 76 -9.72 -24.71 8.85
N LEU A 77 -9.05 -23.74 9.49
CA LEU A 77 -7.59 -23.60 9.43
C LEU A 77 -6.87 -24.66 10.27
N HIS A 78 -7.39 -25.01 11.45
CA HIS A 78 -6.77 -25.96 12.36
C HIS A 78 -6.63 -27.37 11.76
N LYS A 79 -7.54 -27.78 10.87
CA LYS A 79 -7.44 -29.04 10.12
C LYS A 79 -6.18 -29.13 9.27
N GLN A 80 -5.59 -27.99 8.90
CA GLN A 80 -4.38 -27.93 8.10
C GLN A 80 -3.10 -28.01 8.95
N LYS A 81 -3.16 -28.27 10.27
CA LYS A 81 -2.00 -28.61 11.11
C LYS A 81 -0.79 -27.66 10.92
N PHE A 82 -1.00 -26.36 11.10
CA PHE A 82 0.07 -25.37 11.05
C PHE A 82 1.00 -25.49 12.26
N ASP A 83 2.31 -25.36 12.03
CA ASP A 83 3.33 -25.42 13.07
C ASP A 83 3.44 -24.10 13.85
N ALA A 84 3.17 -22.98 13.17
CA ALA A 84 3.18 -21.66 13.79
C ALA A 84 2.20 -20.67 13.16
N VAL A 85 1.91 -19.61 13.92
CA VAL A 85 1.08 -18.48 13.48
C VAL A 85 1.84 -17.15 13.61
N ALA A 86 1.96 -16.42 12.51
CA ALA A 86 2.41 -15.03 12.45
C ALA A 86 1.21 -14.07 12.36
N ASP A 87 0.89 -13.39 13.46
CA ASP A 87 -0.14 -12.36 13.47
C ASP A 87 0.44 -10.97 13.14
N LEU A 88 0.44 -10.63 11.85
CA LEU A 88 0.87 -9.34 11.33
C LEU A 88 -0.18 -8.24 11.52
N HIS A 89 -1.36 -8.57 12.05
CA HIS A 89 -2.46 -7.63 12.20
C HIS A 89 -2.64 -7.15 13.64
N ASP A 90 -2.55 -8.02 14.65
CA ASP A 90 -2.80 -7.76 16.08
C ASP A 90 -4.05 -6.86 16.33
N VAL A 91 -5.21 -7.29 15.84
CA VAL A 91 -6.53 -6.69 16.11
C VAL A 91 -7.45 -7.70 16.77
N LEU A 92 -8.59 -7.28 17.33
CA LEU A 92 -9.49 -8.16 18.08
C LEU A 92 -9.77 -9.50 17.39
N ARG A 93 -10.06 -9.47 16.08
CA ARG A 93 -10.32 -10.68 15.27
C ARG A 93 -9.12 -11.63 15.22
N THR A 94 -7.93 -11.12 14.90
CA THR A 94 -6.73 -11.97 14.79
C THR A 94 -6.18 -12.37 16.15
N LYS A 95 -6.39 -11.54 17.20
CA LYS A 95 -6.10 -11.90 18.59
C LYS A 95 -6.93 -13.09 19.06
N PHE A 96 -8.22 -13.12 18.71
CA PHE A 96 -9.09 -14.27 19.00
C PHE A 96 -8.58 -15.53 18.29
N LEU A 97 -8.34 -15.48 16.97
CA LEU A 97 -7.82 -16.62 16.21
C LEU A 97 -6.47 -17.11 16.77
N ARG A 98 -5.55 -16.18 17.03
CA ARG A 98 -4.24 -16.47 17.63
C ARG A 98 -4.38 -17.11 19.01
N TRP A 99 -5.34 -16.65 19.84
CA TRP A 99 -5.63 -17.26 21.13
C TRP A 99 -6.12 -18.70 20.98
N CYS A 100 -7.04 -18.98 20.06
CA CYS A 100 -7.48 -20.35 19.77
C CYS A 100 -6.31 -21.27 19.36
N PHE A 101 -5.42 -20.81 18.47
CA PHE A 101 -4.22 -21.58 18.08
C PHE A 101 -3.22 -21.78 19.24
N ARG A 102 -3.09 -20.80 20.15
CA ARG A 102 -2.25 -20.97 21.35
C ARG A 102 -2.80 -22.06 22.28
N LEU A 103 -4.13 -22.18 22.40
CA LEU A 103 -4.75 -23.22 23.21
C LEU A 103 -4.52 -24.63 22.65
N THR A 104 -4.25 -24.76 21.35
CA THR A 104 -3.87 -26.02 20.71
C THR A 104 -2.37 -26.29 20.71
N GLY A 105 -1.60 -25.51 21.47
CA GLY A 105 -0.13 -25.65 21.57
C GLY A 105 0.66 -25.09 20.38
N THR A 106 0.00 -24.45 19.40
CA THR A 106 0.69 -23.89 18.23
C THR A 106 1.54 -22.67 18.62
N LYS A 107 2.79 -22.61 18.16
CA LYS A 107 3.68 -21.45 18.40
C LYS A 107 3.10 -20.21 17.73
N THR A 108 3.09 -19.07 18.42
CA THR A 108 2.56 -17.83 17.83
C THR A 108 3.48 -16.63 18.07
N ALA A 109 3.53 -15.72 17.10
CA ALA A 109 4.18 -14.43 17.21
C ALA A 109 3.23 -13.33 16.71
N ARG A 110 3.49 -12.08 17.12
CA ARG A 110 2.70 -10.93 16.72
C ARG A 110 3.55 -9.71 16.44
N ILE A 111 3.03 -8.83 15.59
CA ILE A 111 3.62 -7.52 15.33
C ILE A 111 3.64 -6.63 16.59
N ASP A 112 4.75 -5.92 16.80
CA ASP A 112 4.76 -4.71 17.61
C ASP A 112 4.49 -3.49 16.71
N LYS A 113 3.35 -2.84 16.94
CA LYS A 113 2.88 -1.69 16.15
C LYS A 113 3.62 -0.39 16.45
N GLY A 114 4.45 -0.33 17.49
CA GLY A 114 5.20 0.87 17.87
C GLY A 114 4.30 2.01 18.32
N ARG A 115 3.18 1.70 18.98
CA ARG A 115 2.14 2.71 19.32
C ARG A 115 2.69 3.85 20.17
N LYS A 116 3.53 3.54 21.16
CA LYS A 116 4.16 4.53 22.05
C LYS A 116 5.12 5.45 21.28
N GLU A 117 5.93 4.89 20.38
CA GLU A 117 6.87 5.65 19.55
C GLU A 117 6.12 6.59 18.60
N LYS A 118 5.09 6.08 17.92
CA LYS A 118 4.22 6.86 17.04
C LYS A 118 3.50 7.98 17.80
N GLN A 119 3.04 7.72 19.03
CA GLN A 119 2.45 8.76 19.88
C GLN A 119 3.45 9.88 20.22
N LYS A 120 4.71 9.53 20.53
CA LYS A 120 5.79 10.51 20.77
C LYS A 120 6.18 11.30 19.52
N LEU A 121 6.06 10.71 18.33
CA LEU A 121 6.29 11.38 17.05
C LEU A 121 5.14 12.33 16.66
N THR A 122 3.90 12.03 17.06
CA THR A 122 2.72 12.82 16.64
C THR A 122 2.14 13.76 17.71
N ARG A 123 2.72 13.81 18.92
CA ARG A 123 2.24 14.73 19.97
C ARG A 123 2.47 16.20 19.58
N PRO A 124 1.62 17.12 20.05
CA PRO A 124 1.74 18.55 19.75
C PRO A 124 3.00 19.16 20.38
N GLU A 125 3.31 18.80 21.61
CA GLU A 125 4.42 19.37 22.37
C GLU A 125 5.53 18.36 22.63
N ASN A 126 6.77 18.84 22.77
CA ASN A 126 7.95 18.02 23.05
C ASN A 126 8.13 16.86 22.06
N LYS A 127 7.80 17.05 20.78
CA LYS A 127 7.78 15.98 19.78
C LYS A 127 9.14 15.26 19.66
N VAL A 128 9.13 13.93 19.65
CA VAL A 128 10.35 13.15 19.33
C VAL A 128 10.37 12.90 17.82
N PHE A 129 10.90 13.87 17.08
CA PHE A 129 10.91 13.85 15.63
C PHE A 129 12.12 13.09 15.09
N ARG A 130 11.95 11.77 14.90
CA ARG A 130 12.96 10.89 14.31
C ARG A 130 12.30 9.77 13.49
N PRO A 131 13.00 9.20 12.49
CA PRO A 131 12.52 8.02 11.77
C PRO A 131 12.22 6.85 12.72
N LEU A 132 11.06 6.22 12.56
CA LEU A 132 10.68 5.00 13.28
C LEU A 132 10.89 3.77 12.39
N LYS A 133 10.96 2.59 13.01
CA LYS A 133 10.97 1.30 12.28
C LYS A 133 9.80 1.22 11.31
N THR A 134 10.11 0.90 10.05
CA THR A 134 9.12 0.69 8.99
C THR A 134 8.22 -0.50 9.29
N SER A 135 7.03 -0.51 8.70
CA SER A 135 6.13 -1.67 8.84
C SER A 135 6.75 -2.94 8.26
N PHE A 136 7.60 -2.85 7.23
CA PHE A 136 8.33 -3.99 6.66
C PHE A 136 9.24 -4.66 7.71
N ILE A 137 10.05 -3.88 8.41
CA ILE A 137 10.90 -4.37 9.50
C ILE A 137 10.05 -4.96 10.63
N ARG A 138 8.96 -4.27 11.01
CA ARG A 138 8.04 -4.76 12.04
C ARG A 138 7.36 -6.09 11.66
N TYR A 139 7.11 -6.33 10.37
CA TYR A 139 6.62 -7.62 9.87
C TYR A 139 7.72 -8.68 9.90
N GLN A 140 8.93 -8.37 9.43
CA GLN A 140 10.09 -9.26 9.50
C GLN A 140 10.36 -9.75 10.94
N GLU A 141 10.31 -8.85 11.92
CA GLU A 141 10.49 -9.17 13.34
C GLU A 141 9.48 -10.21 13.87
N VAL A 142 8.28 -10.31 13.29
CA VAL A 142 7.31 -11.36 13.67
C VAL A 142 7.82 -12.74 13.27
N PHE A 143 8.37 -12.84 12.06
CA PHE A 143 8.94 -14.08 11.55
C PHE A 143 10.25 -14.44 12.29
N GLN A 144 11.07 -13.46 12.63
CA GLN A 144 12.26 -13.66 13.47
C GLN A 144 11.92 -14.24 14.85
N LYS A 145 10.84 -13.76 15.49
CA LYS A 145 10.34 -14.34 16.75
C LYS A 145 9.88 -15.80 16.60
N LEU A 146 9.53 -16.22 15.38
CA LEU A 146 9.21 -17.61 15.08
C LEU A 146 10.44 -18.47 14.76
N GLY A 147 11.60 -17.85 14.53
CA GLY A 147 12.88 -18.50 14.24
C GLY A 147 13.37 -18.32 12.80
N PHE A 148 12.72 -17.48 11.99
CA PHE A 148 13.10 -17.25 10.59
C PHE A 148 13.98 -16.02 10.44
N GLN A 149 15.17 -16.18 9.87
CA GLN A 149 16.11 -15.11 9.55
C GLN A 149 16.29 -15.05 8.04
N PHE A 150 16.06 -13.87 7.45
CA PHE A 150 16.13 -13.69 6.01
C PHE A 150 16.40 -12.21 5.70
N PRO A 151 17.21 -11.90 4.68
CA PRO A 151 17.37 -10.53 4.20
C PRO A 151 16.10 -10.05 3.49
N LEU A 152 15.82 -8.75 3.57
CA LEU A 152 14.67 -8.13 2.92
C LEU A 152 15.01 -7.75 1.47
N HIS A 153 15.02 -8.74 0.57
CA HIS A 153 15.25 -8.55 -0.86
C HIS A 153 13.96 -8.75 -1.66
N PHE A 154 13.54 -7.70 -2.37
CA PHE A 154 12.37 -7.71 -3.26
C PHE A 154 12.51 -6.58 -4.27
N SER A 155 12.36 -6.88 -5.55
CA SER A 155 12.42 -5.89 -6.63
C SER A 155 11.02 -5.51 -7.10
N SER A 156 10.22 -6.51 -7.53
CA SER A 156 8.87 -6.32 -8.05
C SER A 156 8.09 -7.63 -8.00
N ILE A 157 6.76 -7.55 -7.94
CA ILE A 157 5.89 -8.73 -8.15
C ILE A 157 5.98 -9.28 -9.58
N PHE A 158 6.57 -8.55 -10.52
CA PHE A 158 6.82 -8.98 -11.89
C PHE A 158 8.29 -9.35 -12.15
N GLU A 159 9.08 -9.60 -11.08
CA GLU A 159 10.51 -9.97 -11.21
C GLU A 159 10.70 -11.29 -11.98
N GLN A 160 9.85 -12.30 -11.73
CA GLN A 160 9.99 -13.63 -12.33
C GLN A 160 9.24 -13.79 -13.66
N ALA A 161 8.17 -13.02 -13.86
CA ALA A 161 7.35 -13.07 -15.06
C ALA A 161 6.91 -11.66 -15.42
N LYS A 162 7.15 -11.27 -16.68
CA LYS A 162 6.71 -9.97 -17.20
C LYS A 162 5.20 -9.82 -17.04
N ALA A 163 4.76 -8.61 -16.76
CA ALA A 163 3.34 -8.30 -16.69
C ALA A 163 2.69 -8.54 -18.06
N ASP A 164 1.54 -9.21 -18.06
CA ASP A 164 0.75 -9.47 -19.27
C ASP A 164 -0.06 -8.22 -19.64
N THR A 165 0.51 -7.38 -20.50
CA THR A 165 -0.11 -6.12 -20.93
C THR A 165 -1.35 -6.32 -21.82
N GLY A 166 -1.56 -7.52 -22.36
CA GLY A 166 -2.78 -7.86 -23.10
C GLY A 166 -4.05 -7.71 -22.26
N GLN A 167 -3.94 -7.80 -20.94
CA GLN A 167 -5.06 -7.63 -20.01
C GLN A 167 -5.54 -6.17 -19.87
N ILE A 168 -4.71 -5.21 -20.28
CA ILE A 168 -5.00 -3.78 -20.11
C ILE A 168 -5.11 -3.03 -21.45
N ILE A 169 -4.66 -3.62 -22.56
CA ILE A 169 -4.54 -2.92 -23.85
C ILE A 169 -5.89 -2.43 -24.39
N SER A 170 -6.99 -3.16 -24.14
CA SER A 170 -8.33 -2.76 -24.55
C SER A 170 -8.84 -1.50 -23.84
N VAL A 171 -8.29 -1.21 -22.66
CA VAL A 171 -8.62 -0.02 -21.85
C VAL A 171 -7.62 1.10 -22.09
N THR A 172 -6.34 0.74 -22.19
CA THR A 172 -5.23 1.69 -22.14
C THR A 172 -4.67 2.04 -23.51
N GLY A 173 -4.96 1.28 -24.55
CA GLY A 173 -4.24 1.35 -25.83
C GLY A 173 -2.79 0.88 -25.68
N GLU A 174 -2.04 1.00 -26.77
CA GLU A 174 -0.60 0.72 -26.75
C GLU A 174 0.16 1.89 -26.11
N LYS A 175 1.25 1.57 -25.40
CA LYS A 175 2.10 2.58 -24.77
C LYS A 175 2.92 3.37 -25.79
N GLY A 176 3.44 2.70 -26.83
CA GLY A 176 4.32 3.33 -27.81
C GLY A 176 5.48 4.09 -27.15
N ASN A 177 5.67 5.35 -27.56
CA ASN A 177 6.66 6.27 -26.99
C ASN A 177 6.07 7.21 -25.92
N ASP A 178 4.79 7.04 -25.57
CA ASP A 178 4.12 7.92 -24.62
C ASP A 178 4.68 7.74 -23.21
N THR A 179 4.78 8.86 -22.49
CA THR A 179 5.00 8.87 -21.05
C THR A 179 3.68 8.57 -20.35
N TRP A 180 3.63 7.49 -19.59
CA TRP A 180 2.45 7.07 -18.84
C TRP A 180 2.57 7.48 -17.37
N ILE A 181 1.66 8.32 -16.89
CA ILE A 181 1.65 8.82 -15.51
C ILE A 181 0.39 8.36 -14.80
N GLY A 182 0.53 7.69 -13.65
CA GLY A 182 -0.59 7.37 -12.79
C GLY A 182 -0.81 8.44 -11.73
N ILE A 183 -2.06 8.80 -11.45
CA ILE A 183 -2.42 9.74 -10.38
C ILE A 183 -3.50 9.12 -9.51
N ALA A 184 -3.20 8.93 -8.21
CA ALA A 184 -4.17 8.53 -7.18
C ALA A 184 -4.35 9.70 -6.19
N PRO A 185 -5.32 10.59 -6.43
CA PRO A 185 -5.46 11.85 -5.71
C PRO A 185 -6.16 11.70 -4.36
N PHE A 186 -6.63 10.49 -4.03
CA PHE A 186 -7.44 10.22 -2.86
C PHE A 186 -6.70 9.43 -1.77
N ALA A 187 -7.21 9.58 -0.56
CA ALA A 187 -6.82 8.83 0.62
C ALA A 187 -8.02 8.72 1.56
N LYS A 188 -7.96 7.80 2.52
CA LYS A 188 -9.08 7.55 3.44
C LYS A 188 -9.47 8.77 4.31
N HIS A 189 -8.53 9.66 4.59
CA HIS A 189 -8.73 10.74 5.56
C HIS A 189 -8.35 12.09 4.95
N LYS A 190 -9.16 13.14 5.21
CA LYS A 190 -8.97 14.50 4.70
C LYS A 190 -7.55 15.03 4.87
N GLY A 191 -6.93 14.79 6.03
CA GLY A 191 -5.55 15.21 6.30
C GLY A 191 -4.46 14.54 5.46
N LYS A 192 -4.83 13.61 4.57
CA LYS A 192 -3.93 12.95 3.62
C LYS A 192 -4.28 13.29 2.15
N ILE A 193 -5.37 14.01 1.90
CA ILE A 193 -5.85 14.30 0.54
C ILE A 193 -5.33 15.69 0.16
N TYR A 194 -4.41 15.75 -0.81
CA TYR A 194 -4.02 17.01 -1.43
C TYR A 194 -5.26 17.72 -2.00
N PRO A 195 -5.47 19.03 -1.77
CA PRO A 195 -6.67 19.72 -2.19
C PRO A 195 -6.98 19.46 -3.66
N LEU A 196 -8.17 18.89 -3.93
CA LEU A 196 -8.54 18.48 -5.28
C LEU A 196 -8.46 19.61 -6.31
N PRO A 197 -8.82 20.88 -6.00
CA PRO A 197 -8.61 21.99 -6.93
C PRO A 197 -7.14 22.26 -7.28
N LEU A 198 -6.21 21.94 -6.38
CA LEU A 198 -4.77 22.06 -6.66
C LEU A 198 -4.26 20.84 -7.43
N MET A 199 -4.76 19.64 -7.12
CA MET A 199 -4.47 18.44 -7.90
C MET A 199 -4.95 18.57 -9.35
N GLU A 200 -6.10 19.21 -9.55
CA GLU A 200 -6.64 19.51 -10.87
C GLU A 200 -5.68 20.35 -11.71
N GLN A 201 -4.99 21.33 -11.11
CA GLN A 201 -3.96 22.13 -11.78
C GLN A 201 -2.74 21.29 -12.19
N VAL A 202 -2.37 20.28 -11.39
CA VAL A 202 -1.32 19.32 -11.75
C VAL A 202 -1.76 18.49 -12.96
N ILE A 203 -2.99 18.00 -12.97
CA ILE A 203 -3.54 17.22 -14.09
C ILE A 203 -3.58 18.09 -15.36
N ASP A 204 -4.06 19.32 -15.25
CA ASP A 204 -4.09 20.27 -16.35
C ASP A 204 -2.69 20.45 -16.97
N GLY A 205 -1.70 20.83 -16.16
CA GLY A 205 -0.34 21.05 -16.62
C GLY A 205 0.35 19.81 -17.24
N LEU A 206 -0.03 18.60 -16.83
CA LEU A 206 0.44 17.37 -17.47
C LEU A 206 -0.31 17.07 -18.77
N SER A 207 -1.61 17.32 -18.81
CA SER A 207 -2.48 17.01 -19.95
C SER A 207 -2.15 17.83 -21.20
N GLN A 208 -1.51 18.99 -21.05
CA GLN A 208 -1.05 19.81 -22.17
C GLN A 208 0.15 19.21 -22.93
N GLN A 209 0.73 18.11 -22.46
CA GLN A 209 1.85 17.44 -23.13
C GLN A 209 1.31 16.32 -24.04
N PRO A 210 1.46 16.41 -25.38
CA PRO A 210 0.83 15.47 -26.32
C PRO A 210 1.31 14.03 -26.16
N ASP A 211 2.58 13.85 -25.75
CA ASP A 211 3.19 12.53 -25.52
C ASP A 211 3.01 12.04 -24.07
N THR A 212 2.06 12.61 -23.31
CA THR A 212 1.79 12.21 -21.91
C THR A 212 0.37 11.70 -21.76
N LYS A 213 0.24 10.46 -21.30
CA LYS A 213 -1.04 9.85 -20.96
C LYS A 213 -1.20 9.73 -19.45
N ILE A 214 -2.30 10.25 -18.93
CA ILE A 214 -2.61 10.28 -17.50
C ILE A 214 -3.66 9.21 -17.18
N PHE A 215 -3.37 8.37 -16.19
CA PHE A 215 -4.29 7.36 -15.67
C PHE A 215 -4.72 7.73 -14.26
N LEU A 216 -6.01 7.95 -14.06
CA LEU A 216 -6.56 8.35 -12.76
C LEU A 216 -7.07 7.13 -11.99
N PHE A 217 -6.48 6.90 -10.81
CA PHE A 217 -6.78 5.80 -9.91
C PHE A 217 -7.65 6.29 -8.73
N GLY A 218 -8.65 5.48 -8.36
CA GLY A 218 -9.55 5.77 -7.25
C GLY A 218 -10.66 4.73 -7.19
N GLY A 219 -11.60 4.89 -6.26
CA GLY A 219 -12.75 3.99 -6.16
C GLY A 219 -13.87 4.50 -5.27
N GLY A 220 -15.06 3.93 -5.46
CA GLY A 220 -16.26 4.39 -4.77
C GLY A 220 -16.94 5.56 -5.50
N LYS A 221 -18.16 5.88 -5.07
CA LYS A 221 -19.09 6.73 -5.84
C LYS A 221 -18.57 8.17 -6.04
N GLU A 222 -18.07 8.79 -4.97
CA GLU A 222 -17.61 10.19 -4.99
C GLU A 222 -16.29 10.36 -5.76
N GLU A 223 -15.31 9.48 -5.49
CA GLU A 223 -14.03 9.48 -6.21
C GLU A 223 -14.26 9.26 -7.72
N THR A 224 -15.09 8.27 -8.09
CA THR A 224 -15.41 7.97 -9.49
C THR A 224 -16.04 9.15 -10.21
N ALA A 225 -16.95 9.89 -9.56
CA ALA A 225 -17.57 11.07 -10.16
C ALA A 225 -16.55 12.18 -10.43
N THR A 226 -15.63 12.41 -9.48
CA THR A 226 -14.55 13.40 -9.64
C THR A 226 -13.61 13.03 -10.78
N LEU A 227 -13.16 11.77 -10.84
CA LEU A 227 -12.25 11.32 -11.89
C LEU A 227 -12.90 11.34 -13.28
N ALA A 228 -14.18 10.99 -13.38
CA ALA A 228 -14.92 11.06 -14.64
C ALA A 228 -15.10 12.51 -15.13
N ALA A 229 -15.21 13.49 -14.21
CA ALA A 229 -15.24 14.90 -14.56
C ALA A 229 -13.88 15.36 -15.12
N TRP A 230 -12.77 14.95 -14.51
CA TRP A 230 -11.43 15.26 -15.00
C TRP A 230 -11.10 14.56 -16.33
N GLU A 231 -11.50 13.30 -16.53
CA GLU A 231 -11.36 12.60 -17.82
C GLU A 231 -12.07 13.35 -18.95
N LYS A 232 -13.25 13.94 -18.70
CA LYS A 232 -13.97 14.75 -19.70
C LYS A 232 -13.35 16.11 -19.96
N LYS A 233 -12.70 16.69 -18.94
CA LYS A 233 -12.18 18.06 -18.97
C LYS A 233 -10.79 18.13 -19.60
N PHE A 234 -9.93 17.15 -19.34
CA PHE A 234 -8.52 17.20 -19.72
C PHE A 234 -8.19 16.18 -20.81
N PRO A 235 -7.47 16.56 -21.87
CA PRO A 235 -7.05 15.63 -22.91
C PRO A 235 -6.09 14.58 -22.35
N HIS A 236 -5.92 13.47 -23.08
CA HIS A 236 -4.98 12.39 -22.74
C HIS A 236 -5.15 11.80 -21.32
N THR A 237 -6.32 11.99 -20.70
CA THR A 237 -6.61 11.60 -19.33
C THR A 237 -7.66 10.50 -19.30
N LEU A 238 -7.41 9.41 -18.57
CA LEU A 238 -8.28 8.24 -18.50
C LEU A 238 -8.59 7.89 -17.03
N ALA A 239 -9.87 7.95 -16.65
CA ALA A 239 -10.30 7.46 -15.34
C ALA A 239 -10.43 5.92 -15.36
N LEU A 240 -9.82 5.24 -14.38
CA LEU A 240 -9.81 3.78 -14.29
C LEU A 240 -10.96 3.11 -13.51
N PRO A 241 -11.68 3.76 -12.56
CA PRO A 241 -12.72 3.08 -11.78
C PRO A 241 -13.73 2.36 -12.68
N GLY A 242 -13.93 1.07 -12.42
CA GLY A 242 -14.84 0.21 -13.18
C GLY A 242 -14.28 -0.31 -14.53
N LYS A 243 -13.14 0.17 -15.00
CA LYS A 243 -12.51 -0.28 -16.26
C LYS A 243 -11.50 -1.41 -16.03
N LEU A 244 -10.80 -1.40 -14.90
CA LEU A 244 -9.84 -2.45 -14.53
C LEU A 244 -10.15 -3.04 -13.15
N ARG A 245 -9.82 -4.32 -12.97
CA ARG A 245 -9.73 -4.97 -11.66
C ARG A 245 -8.33 -4.78 -11.09
N MET A 246 -8.12 -5.06 -9.81
CA MET A 246 -6.82 -4.89 -9.14
C MET A 246 -5.63 -5.55 -9.86
N ASN A 247 -5.81 -6.74 -10.45
CA ASN A 247 -4.76 -7.37 -11.27
C ASN A 247 -4.37 -6.49 -12.47
N GLY A 248 -5.35 -5.99 -13.22
CA GLY A 248 -5.13 -5.06 -14.33
C GLY A 248 -4.55 -3.73 -13.86
N GLU A 249 -4.95 -3.21 -12.71
CA GLU A 249 -4.34 -2.01 -12.13
C GLU A 249 -2.87 -2.22 -11.78
N LEU A 250 -2.49 -3.38 -11.22
CA LEU A 250 -1.09 -3.72 -10.94
C LEU A 250 -0.27 -3.87 -12.23
N VAL A 251 -0.84 -4.51 -13.26
CA VAL A 251 -0.21 -4.58 -14.60
C VAL A 251 -0.01 -3.17 -15.15
N LEU A 252 -1.03 -2.31 -15.14
CA LEU A 252 -0.90 -0.92 -15.59
C LEU A 252 0.13 -0.15 -14.77
N MET A 253 0.12 -0.28 -13.43
CA MET A 253 1.11 0.36 -12.56
C MET A 253 2.53 0.00 -12.98
N SER A 254 2.81 -1.25 -13.35
CA SER A 254 4.14 -1.68 -13.82
C SER A 254 4.59 -1.03 -15.14
N GLN A 255 3.65 -0.51 -15.93
CA GLN A 255 3.91 0.17 -17.20
C GLN A 255 4.06 1.68 -17.04
N LEU A 256 3.71 2.24 -15.88
CA LEU A 256 3.82 3.68 -15.64
C LEU A 256 5.29 4.12 -15.55
N ASP A 257 5.56 5.32 -16.05
CA ASP A 257 6.85 6.01 -15.90
C ASP A 257 7.03 6.58 -14.49
N THR A 258 5.93 7.04 -13.88
CA THR A 258 5.85 7.41 -12.47
C THR A 258 4.40 7.36 -11.97
N MET A 259 4.24 7.25 -10.66
CA MET A 259 2.96 7.33 -9.96
C MET A 259 2.96 8.53 -9.00
N VAL A 260 2.00 9.43 -9.12
CA VAL A 260 1.71 10.45 -8.10
C VAL A 260 0.61 9.92 -7.19
N SER A 261 0.87 9.85 -5.89
CA SER A 261 -0.11 9.31 -4.94
C SER A 261 -0.06 10.03 -3.60
N MET A 262 -1.19 10.06 -2.91
CA MET A 262 -1.22 10.40 -1.48
C MET A 262 -0.52 9.31 -0.65
N ASP A 263 -0.32 9.55 0.65
CA ASP A 263 -0.07 8.49 1.64
C ASP A 263 -1.30 7.54 1.75
N SER A 264 -1.44 6.66 0.76
CA SER A 264 -2.59 5.78 0.54
C SER A 264 -2.19 4.39 0.01
N ALA A 265 -3.17 3.54 -0.26
CA ALA A 265 -2.91 2.18 -0.72
C ALA A 265 -2.25 2.14 -2.11
N ASN A 266 -2.56 3.09 -3.00
CA ASN A 266 -2.01 3.13 -4.35
C ASN A 266 -0.49 3.37 -4.35
N MET A 267 0.05 4.18 -3.43
CA MET A 267 1.49 4.30 -3.22
C MET A 267 2.14 2.94 -2.97
N HIS A 268 1.55 2.14 -2.07
CA HIS A 268 2.09 0.82 -1.75
C HIS A 268 1.98 -0.13 -2.94
N MET A 269 0.83 -0.18 -3.63
CA MET A 269 0.64 -1.02 -4.80
C MET A 269 1.61 -0.69 -5.93
N ALA A 270 1.78 0.59 -6.28
CA ALA A 270 2.72 1.02 -7.30
C ALA A 270 4.16 0.63 -6.93
N SER A 271 4.55 0.81 -5.65
CA SER A 271 5.88 0.40 -5.18
C SER A 271 6.15 -1.10 -5.30
N LEU A 272 5.12 -1.95 -5.25
CA LEU A 272 5.27 -3.40 -5.45
C LEU A 272 5.57 -3.77 -6.91
N THR A 273 5.26 -2.89 -7.86
CA THR A 273 5.45 -3.13 -9.29
C THR A 273 6.79 -2.62 -9.80
N GLY A 274 7.59 -1.98 -8.93
CA GLY A 274 8.86 -1.34 -9.28
C GLY A 274 8.72 0.10 -9.78
N THR A 275 7.49 0.63 -9.84
CA THR A 275 7.21 1.97 -10.34
C THR A 275 7.69 3.04 -9.36
N PRO A 276 8.43 4.06 -9.83
CA PRO A 276 8.77 5.22 -9.01
C PRO A 276 7.51 5.93 -8.53
N VAL A 277 7.41 6.20 -7.23
CA VAL A 277 6.27 6.87 -6.62
C VAL A 277 6.68 8.24 -6.09
N ILE A 278 6.00 9.26 -6.58
CA ILE A 278 5.98 10.61 -6.00
C ILE A 278 4.85 10.64 -4.97
N SER A 279 5.22 10.65 -3.70
CA SER A 279 4.25 10.54 -2.60
C SER A 279 4.01 11.90 -1.94
N ILE A 280 2.74 12.30 -1.80
CA ILE A 280 2.35 13.59 -1.21
C ILE A 280 1.85 13.38 0.23
N TRP A 281 2.43 14.13 1.18
CA TRP A 281 2.20 13.92 2.60
C TRP A 281 1.74 15.19 3.33
N GLY A 282 0.52 15.13 3.88
CA GLY A 282 -0.05 16.20 4.71
C GLY A 282 0.15 15.99 6.21
N ALA A 283 -0.95 15.72 6.92
CA ALA A 283 -0.98 15.54 8.38
C ALA A 283 -0.13 14.37 8.90
N THR A 284 0.22 13.43 8.01
CA THR A 284 1.10 12.28 8.27
C THR A 284 2.53 12.55 7.82
N HIS A 285 3.46 11.68 8.23
CA HIS A 285 4.88 11.81 7.90
C HIS A 285 5.50 10.45 7.57
N PRO A 286 6.42 10.35 6.58
CA PRO A 286 7.15 9.12 6.25
C PRO A 286 7.81 8.45 7.46
N TYR A 287 8.29 9.25 8.42
CA TYR A 287 8.92 8.79 9.67
C TYR A 287 8.02 7.88 10.52
N CYS A 288 6.71 7.86 10.30
CA CYS A 288 5.82 6.88 10.92
C CYS A 288 6.07 5.43 10.45
N GLY A 289 6.91 5.23 9.42
CA GLY A 289 7.32 3.93 8.92
C GLY A 289 6.39 3.34 7.86
N PHE A 290 5.68 4.20 7.12
CA PHE A 290 4.66 3.83 6.12
C PHE A 290 5.02 4.20 4.68
N SER A 291 6.27 4.52 4.38
CA SER A 291 6.68 4.74 2.98
C SER A 291 6.48 3.48 2.13
N GLY A 292 6.29 3.66 0.82
CA GLY A 292 6.28 2.57 -0.16
C GLY A 292 7.59 1.77 -0.15
N TRP A 293 7.54 0.54 -0.66
CA TRP A 293 8.74 -0.32 -0.69
C TRP A 293 9.82 0.29 -1.60
N ASN A 294 11.04 0.38 -1.06
CA ASN A 294 12.22 0.90 -1.76
C ASN A 294 12.00 2.23 -2.49
N GLN A 295 11.10 3.08 -1.98
CA GLN A 295 10.84 4.39 -2.55
C GLN A 295 11.83 5.42 -2.01
N SER A 296 12.42 6.21 -2.90
CA SER A 296 13.35 7.28 -2.53
C SER A 296 12.66 8.35 -1.70
N SER A 297 13.31 8.79 -0.62
CA SER A 297 12.86 9.94 0.16
C SER A 297 12.85 11.23 -0.66
N GLU A 298 13.67 11.33 -1.71
CA GLU A 298 13.69 12.48 -2.63
C GLU A 298 12.40 12.62 -3.45
N ASN A 299 11.61 11.55 -3.57
CA ASN A 299 10.30 11.58 -4.24
C ASN A 299 9.15 11.87 -3.26
N THR A 300 9.46 12.31 -2.03
CA THR A 300 8.45 12.70 -1.03
C THR A 300 8.17 14.19 -1.15
N VAL A 301 6.97 14.54 -1.60
CA VAL A 301 6.47 15.92 -1.63
C VAL A 301 5.78 16.22 -0.30
N GLN A 302 6.30 17.21 0.42
CA GLN A 302 5.83 17.57 1.75
C GLN A 302 6.33 18.95 2.15
N THR A 303 5.60 19.61 3.04
CA THR A 303 6.04 20.84 3.70
C THR A 303 6.61 20.56 5.09
N ASP A 304 7.63 21.32 5.48
CA ASP A 304 8.13 21.32 6.84
C ASP A 304 7.33 22.29 7.71
N LEU A 305 6.70 21.76 8.77
CA LEU A 305 5.87 22.51 9.69
C LEU A 305 6.02 21.92 11.09
N SER A 306 6.19 22.77 12.10
CA SER A 306 6.40 22.35 13.49
C SER A 306 5.28 21.45 14.05
N CYS A 307 4.03 21.65 13.60
CA CYS A 307 2.89 20.83 14.01
C CYS A 307 2.89 19.42 13.38
N ARG A 308 3.72 19.16 12.38
CA ARG A 308 3.71 17.93 11.57
C ARG A 308 4.68 16.88 12.13
N PRO A 309 4.34 15.58 12.06
CA PRO A 309 3.00 15.05 11.88
C PRO A 309 2.10 15.34 13.09
N CYS A 310 0.84 15.65 12.85
CA CYS A 310 -0.18 15.74 13.90
C CYS A 310 -1.01 14.45 14.02
N SER A 311 -0.90 13.55 13.04
CA SER A 311 -1.59 12.27 13.04
C SER A 311 -0.73 11.15 12.45
N VAL A 312 -0.89 9.93 12.97
CA VAL A 312 -0.24 8.74 12.42
C VAL A 312 -0.92 8.29 11.13
N PHE A 313 -2.24 8.39 11.07
CA PHE A 313 -3.07 7.87 9.98
C PHE A 313 -3.87 8.96 9.26
N GLY A 314 -3.73 10.23 9.66
CA GLY A 314 -4.53 11.34 9.13
C GLY A 314 -5.94 11.42 9.70
N ASN A 315 -6.29 10.56 10.66
CA ASN A 315 -7.63 10.43 11.23
C ASN A 315 -7.89 11.32 12.46
N LYS A 316 -7.01 12.29 12.72
CA LYS A 316 -7.17 13.27 13.80
C LYS A 316 -7.42 14.65 13.19
N PRO A 317 -8.16 15.53 13.86
CA PRO A 317 -8.28 16.93 13.45
C PRO A 317 -6.90 17.58 13.26
N CYS A 318 -6.78 18.45 12.26
CA CYS A 318 -5.56 19.21 12.04
C CYS A 318 -5.33 20.19 13.20
N LEU A 319 -4.12 20.21 13.77
CA LEU A 319 -3.78 21.08 14.90
C LEU A 319 -3.88 22.57 14.53
N ARG A 320 -3.50 22.94 13.29
CA ARG A 320 -3.64 24.31 12.76
C ARG A 320 -5.02 24.60 12.17
N GLN A 321 -5.87 23.58 12.00
CA GLN A 321 -7.20 23.65 11.37
C GLN A 321 -7.25 24.09 9.89
N ASP A 322 -6.15 24.58 9.33
CA ASP A 322 -6.03 25.08 7.96
C ASP A 322 -5.51 24.02 6.95
N TYR A 323 -4.95 22.90 7.43
CA TYR A 323 -4.23 21.92 6.60
C TYR A 323 -3.10 22.55 5.75
N ALA A 324 -2.41 23.56 6.29
CA ALA A 324 -1.30 24.22 5.63
C ALA A 324 -0.24 23.25 5.07
N CYS A 325 0.00 22.11 5.74
CA CYS A 325 0.88 21.04 5.25
C CYS A 325 0.53 20.47 3.87
N LEU A 326 -0.67 20.76 3.37
CA LEU A 326 -1.14 20.37 2.04
C LEU A 326 -1.37 21.59 1.15
N TYR A 327 -1.93 22.68 1.68
CA TYR A 327 -2.22 23.89 0.90
C TYR A 327 -0.97 24.71 0.55
N GLU A 328 0.12 24.60 1.32
CA GLU A 328 1.39 25.27 1.03
C GLU A 328 2.21 24.55 -0.07
N ILE A 329 1.87 23.30 -0.41
CA ILE A 329 2.49 22.57 -1.52
C ILE A 329 1.90 23.10 -2.83
N LYS A 330 2.72 23.77 -3.64
CA LYS A 330 2.25 24.33 -4.91
C LYS A 330 2.19 23.26 -6.01
N PRO A 331 1.22 23.32 -6.94
CA PRO A 331 1.14 22.40 -8.08
C PRO A 331 2.44 22.32 -8.90
N GLU A 332 3.15 23.44 -9.05
CA GLU A 332 4.41 23.52 -9.79
C GLU A 332 5.51 22.66 -9.16
N GLU A 333 5.52 22.52 -7.83
CA GLU A 333 6.48 21.65 -7.13
C GLU A 333 6.27 20.18 -7.51
N ILE A 334 5.00 19.75 -7.60
CA ILE A 334 4.64 18.38 -8.01
C ILE A 334 5.02 18.17 -9.49
N LEU A 335 4.70 19.11 -10.36
CA LEU A 335 5.08 19.06 -11.78
C LEU A 335 6.59 18.99 -11.98
N GLN A 336 7.35 19.77 -11.22
CA GLN A 336 8.82 19.77 -11.26
C GLN A 336 9.39 18.45 -10.73
N GLN A 337 8.79 17.89 -9.68
CA GLN A 337 9.17 16.57 -9.16
C GLN A 337 8.93 15.47 -10.21
N ILE A 338 7.80 15.50 -10.91
CA ILE A 338 7.50 14.58 -12.01
C ILE A 338 8.57 14.66 -13.09
N LYS A 339 8.91 15.87 -13.56
CA LYS A 339 9.98 16.07 -14.56
C LYS A 339 11.31 15.51 -14.09
N THR A 340 11.65 15.69 -12.80
CA THR A 340 12.90 15.20 -12.21
C THR A 340 12.94 13.66 -12.20
N VAL A 341 11.87 13.00 -11.78
CA VAL A 341 11.77 11.53 -11.78
C VAL A 341 11.84 10.97 -13.20
N LEU A 342 11.13 11.58 -14.15
CA LEU A 342 11.15 11.15 -15.55
C LEU A 342 12.55 11.28 -16.19
N LYS A 343 13.30 12.34 -15.87
CA LYS A 343 14.68 12.50 -16.34
C LYS A 343 15.61 11.40 -15.81
N ARG A 344 15.53 11.09 -14.51
CA ARG A 344 16.36 10.04 -13.87
C ARG A 344 16.08 8.63 -14.38
N ARG A 345 14.92 8.38 -14.98
CA ARG A 345 14.55 7.09 -15.56
C ARG A 345 15.10 6.91 -16.98
N LYS A 346 15.35 8.01 -17.69
CA LYS A 346 15.92 8.01 -19.05
C LYS A 346 17.45 7.96 -19.04
N SER A 347 18.09 8.39 -17.94
CA SER A 347 19.52 8.21 -17.65
C SER A 347 19.79 6.82 -17.09
#